data_AF-A0A1D2TK15-F1
#
_entry.id   AF-A0A1D2TK15-F1
#
_cell.length_a   1.000
_cell.length_b   1.000
_cell.length_c   1.000
_cell.angle_alpha   90.00
_cell.angle_beta   90.00
_cell.angle_gamma   90.00
#
_symmetry.space_group_name_H-M   'P 1'
#
loop_
_entity.id
_entity.type
_entity.pdbx_description
1 polymer ?
#
loop_
_entity_poly.entity_id
_entity_poly.type
_entity_poly.pdbx_seq_one_letter_code
_entity_poly.pdbx_strand_id
1 'polypeptide(L)'
;MKFRKLVIVLILAATLFCYFTKPSKADFMEYIQPALSGSGIPPVVDYQDKFLYATVNVMYVNALNPTIKDGRPVANASKEEYLGIFKKFWKLGD
;
A
#
# COMPACT_ATOMS: atom_id res chain seq x y z
N MET A 1 -14.46 -36.48 14.10
CA MET A 1 -15.41 -35.33 14.03
C MET A 1 -14.93 -34.07 14.78
N LYS A 2 -14.37 -34.16 16.00
CA LYS A 2 -13.92 -32.99 16.78
C LYS A 2 -12.76 -32.20 16.11
N PHE A 3 -11.79 -32.90 15.52
CA PHE A 3 -10.66 -32.28 14.83
C PHE A 3 -11.09 -31.41 13.63
N ARG A 4 -12.04 -31.89 12.82
CA ARG A 4 -12.58 -31.12 11.69
C ARG A 4 -13.28 -29.82 12.13
N LYS A 5 -14.04 -29.88 13.24
CA LYS A 5 -14.66 -28.67 13.82
C LYS A 5 -13.61 -27.70 14.35
N LEU A 6 -12.55 -28.20 14.97
CA LEU A 6 -11.46 -27.38 15.50
C LEU A 6 -10.69 -26.65 14.38
N VAL A 7 -10.40 -27.34 13.27
CA VAL A 7 -9.77 -26.72 12.10
C VAL A 7 -10.63 -25.61 11.50
N ILE A 8 -11.95 -25.83 11.37
CA ILE A 8 -12.88 -24.81 10.85
C ILE A 8 -12.91 -23.57 11.75
N VAL A 9 -12.95 -23.76 13.08
CA VAL A 9 -12.91 -22.66 14.05
C VAL A 9 -11.60 -21.88 13.92
N LEU A 10 -10.48 -22.57 13.71
CA LEU A 10 -9.16 -21.94 13.57
C LEU A 10 -9.08 -21.09 12.29
N ILE A 11 -9.61 -21.60 11.18
CA ILE A 11 -9.71 -20.85 9.92
C ILE A 11 -10.60 -19.62 10.07
N LEU A 12 -11.77 -19.76 10.71
CA LEU A 12 -12.66 -18.64 10.99
C LEU A 12 -12.01 -17.59 11.88
N ALA A 13 -11.33 -18.01 12.94
CA ALA A 13 -10.59 -17.12 13.83
C ALA A 13 -9.47 -16.37 13.10
N ALA A 14 -8.70 -17.06 12.25
CA ALA A 14 -7.66 -16.44 11.44
C ALA A 14 -8.24 -15.45 10.42
N THR A 15 -9.37 -15.78 9.81
CA THR A 15 -10.06 -14.89 8.84
C THR A 15 -10.56 -13.62 9.52
N LEU A 16 -11.21 -13.76 10.69
CA LEU A 16 -11.64 -12.62 11.50
C LEU A 16 -10.45 -11.77 11.96
N PHE A 17 -9.37 -12.42 12.37
CA PHE A 17 -8.15 -11.71 12.76
C PHE A 17 -7.58 -10.89 11.61
N CYS A 18 -7.45 -11.45 10.41
CA CYS A 18 -7.03 -10.71 9.21
C CYS A 18 -7.99 -9.55 8.90
N TYR A 19 -9.29 -9.77 9.02
CA TYR A 19 -10.30 -8.74 8.76
C TYR A 19 -10.18 -7.53 9.71
N PHE A 20 -10.05 -7.77 11.01
CA PHE A 20 -9.92 -6.70 12.01
C PHE A 20 -8.54 -6.04 12.05
N THR A 21 -7.50 -6.74 11.60
CA THR A 21 -6.14 -6.21 11.55
C THR A 21 -5.77 -5.63 10.19
N LYS A 22 -6.71 -5.55 9.25
CA LYS A 22 -6.47 -4.94 7.96
C LYS A 22 -6.19 -3.45 8.13
N PRO A 23 -5.06 -2.94 7.61
CA PRO A 23 -4.74 -1.53 7.70
C PRO A 23 -5.65 -0.70 6.79
N SER A 24 -5.98 0.50 7.23
CA SER A 24 -6.82 1.47 6.53
C SER A 24 -6.00 2.43 5.66
N LYS A 25 -6.70 3.22 4.83
CA LYS A 25 -6.07 4.31 4.08
C LYS A 25 -5.39 5.34 5.00
N ALA A 26 -5.98 5.65 6.15
CA ALA A 26 -5.40 6.59 7.12
C ALA A 26 -4.07 6.05 7.67
N ASP A 27 -4.02 4.77 8.03
CA ASP A 27 -2.79 4.11 8.50
C ASP A 27 -1.68 4.18 7.45
N PHE A 28 -2.04 4.06 6.16
CA PHE A 28 -1.07 4.18 5.07
C PHE A 28 -0.53 5.60 4.93
N MET A 29 -1.41 6.60 5.03
CA MET A 29 -1.01 8.00 4.95
C MET A 29 -0.04 8.36 6.08
N GLU A 30 -0.27 7.89 7.30
CA GLU A 30 0.68 8.04 8.42
C GLU A 30 2.01 7.32 8.15
N TYR A 31 1.97 6.10 7.62
CA TYR A 31 3.16 5.33 7.29
C TYR A 31 4.06 6.04 6.27
N ILE A 32 3.47 6.67 5.24
CA ILE A 32 4.23 7.25 4.13
C ILE A 32 4.56 8.73 4.34
N GLN A 33 3.86 9.44 5.22
CA GLN A 33 4.07 10.88 5.51
C GLN A 33 5.54 11.27 5.76
N PRO A 34 6.37 10.49 6.49
CA PRO A 34 7.78 10.80 6.65
C PRO A 34 8.56 10.80 5.32
N ALA A 35 8.21 9.92 4.38
CA ALA A 35 8.84 9.84 3.05
C ALA A 35 8.36 10.96 2.11
N LEU A 36 7.14 11.48 2.29
CA LEU A 36 6.57 12.52 1.43
C LEU A 36 7.19 13.90 1.64
N SER A 37 7.66 14.18 2.85
CA SER A 37 8.19 15.48 3.28
C SER A 37 9.39 15.97 2.44
N GLY A 38 10.04 15.08 1.68
CA GLY A 38 11.19 15.42 0.82
C GLY A 38 10.87 15.76 -0.64
N SER A 39 9.67 15.46 -1.15
CA SER A 39 9.41 15.45 -2.61
C SER A 39 8.73 16.69 -3.19
N GLY A 40 8.30 17.65 -2.37
CA GLY A 40 7.73 18.95 -2.79
C GLY A 40 6.36 18.88 -3.49
N ILE A 41 5.97 17.72 -4.04
CA ILE A 41 4.69 17.46 -4.69
C ILE A 41 4.03 16.26 -3.99
N PRO A 42 2.77 16.37 -3.54
CA PRO A 42 2.08 15.25 -2.92
C PRO A 42 1.93 14.11 -3.95
N PRO A 43 2.36 12.88 -3.65
CA PRO A 43 2.15 11.77 -4.56
C PRO A 43 0.67 11.41 -4.65
N VAL A 44 0.32 10.79 -5.77
CA VAL A 44 -1.02 10.24 -5.96
C VAL A 44 -1.06 8.86 -5.31
N VAL A 45 -1.93 8.70 -4.31
CA VAL A 45 -2.12 7.45 -3.57
C VAL A 45 -3.45 6.81 -3.99
N ASP A 46 -3.37 5.70 -4.71
CA ASP A 46 -4.51 4.84 -5.02
C ASP A 46 -4.57 3.68 -4.02
N TYR A 47 -5.55 3.75 -3.11
CA TYR A 47 -5.77 2.73 -2.09
C TYR A 47 -6.90 1.80 -2.55
N GLN A 48 -6.60 0.52 -2.66
CA GLN A 48 -7.55 -0.53 -3.00
C GLN A 48 -7.85 -1.41 -1.80
N ASP A 49 -9.09 -1.35 -1.37
CA ASP A 49 -9.61 -2.14 -0.28
C ASP A 49 -9.98 -3.55 -0.76
N LYS A 50 -9.29 -4.60 -0.31
CA LYS A 50 -9.65 -6.01 -0.59
C LYS A 50 -10.19 -6.68 0.67
N PHE A 51 -10.76 -7.87 0.56
CA PHE A 51 -11.46 -8.50 1.70
C PHE A 51 -10.56 -8.72 2.94
N LEU A 52 -9.35 -9.25 2.77
CA LEU A 52 -8.43 -9.59 3.88
C LEU A 52 -7.14 -8.75 3.91
N TYR A 53 -6.93 -7.93 2.90
CA TYR A 53 -5.72 -7.14 2.72
C TYR A 53 -6.07 -5.83 2.01
N ALA A 54 -5.10 -4.93 1.96
CA ALA A 54 -5.17 -3.72 1.16
C ALA A 54 -4.02 -3.72 0.15
N THR A 55 -4.26 -3.16 -1.03
CA THR A 55 -3.18 -2.87 -1.98
C THR A 55 -3.12 -1.35 -2.14
N VAL A 56 -1.92 -0.77 -2.12
CA VAL A 56 -1.75 0.67 -2.27
C VAL A 56 -0.73 0.95 -3.36
N ASN A 57 -1.12 1.75 -4.34
CA ASN A 57 -0.23 2.23 -5.39
C ASN A 57 0.09 3.70 -5.11
N VAL A 58 1.37 4.03 -5.06
CA VAL A 58 1.85 5.39 -4.84
C VAL A 58 2.61 5.83 -6.07
N MET A 59 2.18 6.93 -6.66
CA MET A 59 2.87 7.56 -7.78
C MET A 59 3.52 8.86 -7.33
N TYR A 60 4.85 8.89 -7.37
CA TYR A 60 5.65 10.08 -7.13
C TYR A 60 5.96 10.75 -8.45
N VAL A 61 5.66 12.05 -8.55
CA VAL A 61 6.02 12.85 -9.72
C VAL A 61 7.11 13.82 -9.30
N ASN A 62 8.31 13.63 -9.84
CA ASN A 62 9.41 14.56 -9.65
C ASN A 62 9.38 15.61 -10.77
N ALA A 63 8.71 16.73 -10.53
CA ALA A 63 8.69 17.85 -11.46
C ALA A 63 9.89 18.80 -11.29
N LEU A 64 10.72 18.61 -10.25
CA LEU A 64 11.88 19.46 -9.96
C LEU A 64 13.10 19.12 -10.83
N ASN A 65 13.21 17.87 -11.29
CA ASN A 65 14.24 17.43 -12.23
C ASN A 65 13.60 16.79 -13.48
N PRO A 66 13.07 17.61 -14.42
CA PRO A 66 12.51 17.10 -15.66
C PRO A 66 13.60 16.47 -16.54
N THR A 67 13.34 15.27 -17.05
CA THR A 67 14.22 14.62 -18.03
C THR A 67 13.76 14.99 -19.43
N ILE A 68 14.70 15.31 -20.33
CA ILE A 68 14.37 15.62 -21.72
C ILE A 68 14.15 14.30 -22.45
N LYS A 69 12.91 14.06 -22.88
CA LYS A 69 12.54 12.93 -23.74
C LYS A 69 11.90 13.48 -25.00
N ASP A 70 12.43 13.11 -26.16
CA ASP A 70 11.95 13.57 -27.48
C ASP A 70 11.87 15.11 -27.62
N GLY A 71 12.87 15.81 -27.06
CA GLY A 71 12.95 17.28 -27.12
C GLY A 71 11.95 18.02 -26.23
N ARG A 72 11.22 17.32 -25.36
CA ARG A 72 10.27 17.92 -24.39
C ARG A 72 10.69 17.60 -22.95
N PRO A 73 10.54 18.54 -22.02
CA PRO A 73 10.75 18.27 -20.60
C PRO A 73 9.60 17.39 -20.09
N VAL A 74 9.92 16.18 -19.63
CA VAL A 74 8.98 15.24 -19.02
C VAL A 74 9.36 15.03 -17.56
N ALA A 75 8.40 15.18 -16.65
CA ALA A 75 8.60 14.89 -15.24
C ALA A 75 8.79 13.38 -15.03
N ASN A 76 9.80 12.99 -14.24
CA ASN A 76 10.00 11.58 -13.93
C ASN A 76 8.92 11.11 -12.94
N ALA A 77 8.22 10.04 -13.29
CA ALA A 77 7.26 9.39 -12.42
C ALA A 77 7.83 8.07 -11.89
N SER A 78 7.85 7.91 -10.57
CA SER A 78 8.13 6.62 -9.92
C SER A 78 6.83 6.05 -9.37
N LYS A 79 6.64 4.74 -9.52
CA LYS A 79 5.48 4.01 -9.01
C LYS A 79 5.96 3.00 -7.99
N GLU A 80 5.47 3.11 -6.76
CA GLU A 80 5.69 2.13 -5.70
C GLU A 80 4.37 1.42 -5.40
N GLU A 81 4.42 0.11 -5.21
CA GLU A 81 3.28 -0.70 -4.83
C GLU A 81 3.47 -1.21 -3.41
N TYR A 82 2.39 -1.29 -2.64
CA TYR A 82 2.41 -1.74 -1.25
C TYR A 82 1.28 -2.74 -0.98
N LEU A 83 1.58 -3.72 -0.14
CA LEU A 83 0.63 -4.67 0.43
C LEU A 83 0.39 -4.35 1.90
N GLY A 84 -0.86 -4.06 2.26
CA GLY A 84 -1.32 -3.86 3.62
C GLY A 84 -1.91 -5.13 4.23
N ILE A 85 -1.22 -5.72 5.21
CA ILE A 85 -1.70 -6.87 6.00
C ILE A 85 -1.29 -6.70 7.47
N PHE A 86 -2.12 -7.19 8.40
CA PHE A 86 -1.79 -7.20 9.84
C PHE A 86 -1.30 -5.86 10.42
N LYS A 87 -1.97 -4.75 10.06
CA LYS A 87 -1.64 -3.37 10.42
C LYS A 87 -0.25 -2.89 9.95
N LYS A 88 0.35 -3.59 8.98
CA LYS A 88 1.65 -3.26 8.39
C LYS A 88 1.54 -3.12 6.88
N PHE A 89 2.44 -2.33 6.32
CA PHE A 89 2.59 -2.16 4.89
C PHE A 89 3.94 -2.72 4.44
N TRP A 90 3.92 -3.42 3.31
CA TRP A 90 5.07 -4.06 2.71
C TRP A 90 5.22 -3.55 1.29
N LYS A 91 6.36 -2.96 0.93
CA LYS A 91 6.62 -2.55 -0.45
C LYS A 91 6.72 -3.81 -1.33
N LEU A 92 5.97 -3.83 -2.42
CA LEU A 92 5.97 -4.86 -3.44
C LEU A 92 6.82 -4.36 -4.62
N GLY A 93 8.00 -4.95 -4.79
CA GLY A 93 8.96 -4.55 -5.83
C GLY A 93 9.97 -3.50 -5.36
N ASP A 94 11.01 -3.29 -6.17
CA ASP A 94 12.05 -2.27 -5.98
C ASP A 94 11.69 -0.95 -6.68
#